data_AF-A0A942GBZ6-F1
#
_entry.id   AF-A0A942GBZ6-F1
#
_cell.length_a   1.000
_cell.length_b   1.000
_cell.length_c   1.000
_cell.angle_alpha   90.00
_cell.angle_beta   90.00
_cell.angle_gamma   90.00
#
_symmetry.space_group_name_H-M   'P 1'
#
loop_
_entity.id
_entity.type
_entity.pdbx_description
1 polymer ?
#
loop_
_entity_poly.entity_id
_entity_poly.type
_entity_poly.pdbx_seq_one_letter_code
_entity_poly.pdbx_strand_id
1 'polypeptide(L)' 'MPDVLVSLTETRENLLREYVIARGAERATVLAKILEIEADMEEEKTRRRFARQ' A
#
# COMPACT_ATOMS: atom_id res chain seq x y z
N MET A 1 -3.41 15.08 12.03
CA MET A 1 -2.58 14.39 11.01
C MET A 1 -3.48 13.40 10.28
N PRO A 2 -3.40 13.28 8.95
CA PRO A 2 -4.15 12.23 8.26
C PRO A 2 -3.76 10.86 8.84
N ASP A 3 -4.75 9.98 8.96
CA ASP A 3 -4.54 8.62 9.45
C ASP A 3 -3.59 7.88 8.50
N VAL A 4 -2.49 7.32 9.04
CA VAL A 4 -1.46 6.61 8.26
C VAL A 4 -2.07 5.52 7.38
N LEU A 5 -3.09 4.79 7.86
CA LEU A 5 -3.79 3.77 7.07
C LEU A 5 -4.59 4.38 5.91
N VAL A 6 -5.14 5.59 6.09
CA VAL A 6 -5.83 6.31 5.01
C VAL A 6 -4.83 6.70 3.94
N SER A 7 -3.69 7.29 4.31
CA SER A 7 -2.64 7.65 3.34
C SER A 7 -2.06 6.44 2.59
N LEU A 8 -1.85 5.32 3.28
CA LEU A 8 -1.41 4.06 2.64
C LEU A 8 -2.50 3.50 1.72
N THR A 9 -3.77 3.60 2.10
CA THR A 9 -4.90 3.16 1.26
C THR A 9 -4.98 3.98 -0.03
N GLU A 10 -4.90 5.31 0.06
CA GLU A 10 -4.88 6.20 -1.10
C GLU A 10 -3.69 5.89 -2.02
N THR A 11 -2.51 5.65 -1.43
CA THR A 11 -1.30 5.29 -2.18
C THR A 11 -1.48 3.97 -2.94
N ARG A 12 -2.05 2.95 -2.28
CA ARG A 12 -2.36 1.66 -2.91
C ARG A 12 -3.33 1.82 -4.07
N GLU A 13 -4.39 2.63 -3.91
CA GLU A 13 -5.36 2.88 -4.98
C GLU A 13 -4.75 3.60 -6.18
N ASN A 14 -3.83 4.53 -5.95
CA ASN A 14 -3.06 5.18 -7.03
C ASN A 14 -2.21 4.16 -7.78
N LEU A 15 -1.45 3.32 -7.06
CA LEU A 15 -0.61 2.29 -7.66
C LEU A 15 -1.42 1.23 -8.42
N LEU A 16 -2.61 0.87 -7.92
CA LEU A 16 -3.50 -0.05 -8.64
C LEU A 16 -3.98 0.54 -9.97
N ARG A 17 -4.27 1.86 -10.02
CA ARG A 17 -4.59 2.55 -11.27
C ARG A 17 -3.40 2.55 -12.24
N GLU A 18 -2.20 2.80 -11.74
CA GLU A 18 -0.96 2.72 -12.53
C GLU A 18 -0.70 1.30 -13.05
N TYR A 19 -0.92 0.28 -12.22
CA TYR A 19 -0.69 -1.13 -12.57
C TYR A 19 -1.57 -1.59 -13.74
N VAL A 20 -2.81 -1.09 -13.81
CA VAL A 20 -3.74 -1.42 -14.90
C VAL A 20 -3.23 -0.92 -16.26
N ILE A 21 -2.50 0.19 -16.30
CA ILE A 21 -1.99 0.79 -17.54
C ILE A 21 -0.53 0.43 -17.84
N ALA A 22 0.25 0.04 -16.83
CA ALA A 22 1.66 -0.33 -16.95
C ALA A 22 1.87 -1.58 -17.82
N ARG A 23 2.99 -1.60 -18.57
CA ARG A 23 3.35 -2.73 -19.46
C ARG A 23 4.79 -3.17 -19.31
N GLY A 24 5.07 -4.41 -19.72
CA GLY A 24 6.41 -4.98 -19.68
C GLY A 24 7.01 -4.93 -18.27
N ALA A 25 8.27 -4.49 -18.17
CA ALA A 25 9.01 -4.44 -16.91
C ALA A 25 8.40 -3.45 -15.89
N GLU A 26 7.82 -2.34 -16.36
CA GLU A 26 7.19 -1.35 -15.49
C GLU A 26 6.04 -1.96 -14.67
N ARG A 27 5.28 -2.87 -15.27
CA ARG A 27 4.18 -3.56 -14.59
C ARG A 27 4.67 -4.38 -13.39
N ALA A 28 5.82 -5.03 -13.50
CA ALA A 28 6.43 -5.76 -12.38
C ALA A 28 6.90 -4.80 -11.28
N THR A 29 7.48 -3.67 -11.64
CA THR A 29 7.89 -2.62 -10.69
C THR A 29 6.71 -2.03 -9.93
N VAL A 30 5.61 -1.71 -10.61
CA VAL A 30 4.41 -1.17 -9.95
C VAL A 30 3.79 -2.23 -9.03
N LEU A 31 3.76 -3.50 -9.46
CA LEU A 31 3.29 -4.60 -8.61
C LEU A 31 4.14 -4.75 -7.34
N ALA A 32 5.47 -4.67 -7.44
CA ALA A 32 6.34 -4.75 -6.27
C ALA A 32 6.03 -3.65 -5.25
N LYS A 33 5.82 -2.41 -5.72
CA LYS A 33 5.42 -1.28 -4.85
C LYS A 33 4.06 -1.49 -4.19
N ILE A 34 3.10 -2.10 -4.89
CA ILE A 34 1.79 -2.44 -4.29
C ILE A 34 1.99 -3.40 -3.12
N LEU A 35 2.79 -4.44 -3.30
CA LEU A 35 3.06 -5.44 -2.26
C LEU A 35 3.78 -4.85 -1.04
N GLU A 36 4.70 -3.91 -1.25
CA GLU A 36 5.35 -3.16 -0.17
C GLU A 36 4.33 -2.36 0.65
N ILE A 37 3.44 -1.61 -0.02
CA ILE A 37 2.38 -0.85 0.66
C ILE A 37 1.41 -1.78 1.41
N GLU A 38 1.07 -2.94 0.84
CA GLU A 38 0.21 -3.91 1.54
C GLU A 38 0.88 -4.45 2.81
N ALA A 39 2.19 -4.69 2.79
CA ALA A 39 2.95 -5.09 3.97
C ALA A 39 2.97 -3.98 5.03
N ASP A 40 3.23 -2.73 4.65
CA ASP A 40 3.21 -1.57 5.54
C ASP A 40 1.84 -1.37 6.21
N MET A 41 0.75 -1.57 5.44
CA MET A 41 -0.61 -1.51 5.97
C MET A 41 -0.86 -2.59 7.02
N GLU A 42 -0.37 -3.81 6.80
CA GLU A 42 -0.55 -4.91 7.73
C GLU A 42 0.28 -4.73 9.01
N GLU A 43 1.50 -4.20 8.90
CA GLU A 43 2.30 -3.78 10.04
C GLU A 43 1.56 -2.72 10.87
N GLU A 44 1.04 -1.67 10.22
CA GLU A 44 0.34 -0.60 10.92
C GLU A 44 -0.94 -1.08 11.62
N LYS A 45 -1.73 -1.96 10.99
CA LYS A 45 -2.88 -2.60 11.65
C LYS A 45 -2.44 -3.39 12.88
N THR A 46 -1.34 -4.13 12.74
CA THR A 46 -0.77 -4.93 13.84
C THR A 46 -0.32 -4.03 14.99
N ARG A 47 0.40 -2.94 14.72
CA ARG A 47 0.79 -1.94 15.73
C ARG A 47 -0.40 -1.37 16.47
N ARG A 48 -1.46 -0.98 15.75
CA ARG A 48 -2.70 -0.47 16.37
C ARG A 48 -3.40 -1.51 17.23
N ARG A 49 -3.39 -2.78 16.83
CA ARG A 49 -3.96 -3.87 17.61
C ARG A 49 -3.23 -4.07 18.93
N PHE A 50 -1.91 -3.94 18.94
CA PHE A 50 -1.10 -4.00 20.17
C PHE A 50 -1.23 -2.74 21.03
N ALA A 51 -1.35 -1.55 20.43
CA ALA A 51 -1.52 -0.30 21.16
C ALA A 51 -2.90 -0.15 21.85
N ARG A 52 -3.89 -0.98 21.50
CA ARG A 52 -5.23 -1.01 22.10
C ARG A 52 -5.38 -2.06 23.21
N GLN A 53 -4.35 -2.88 23.47
CA GLN A 53 -4.28 -3.82 24.59
C GLN A 53 -3.55 -3.19 25.76
#